data_AF-A0A923ILQ5-F1
#
_entry.id   AF-A0A923ILQ5-F1
#
_cell.length_a   1.000
_cell.length_b   1.000
_cell.length_c   1.000
_cell.angle_alpha   90.00
_cell.angle_beta   90.00
_cell.angle_gamma   90.00
#
_symmetry.space_group_name_H-M   'P 1'
#
loop_
_entity.id
_entity.type
_entity.pdbx_description
1 polymer ?
#
loop_
_entity_poly.entity_id
_entity_poly.type
_entity_poly.pdbx_seq_one_letter_code
_entity_poly.pdbx_strand_id
1 'polypeptide(L)'
;MNAQQLLNGILPILHSVKEDKEKLQRILDFLLDEIYEKTVEEEPEVPEKYRELVKSVARNIDCGLVCFINPETLEVEEIPKTMLDDPFGYKMDPGMNNDEQTYIYEEWDTYITVEPRESHQSFGIMESFIDQLNDKTLKNKLLNALSNRKPFANFKRIVESSSCRQAWFDFKQCRLEAQVWEELAHELENLENNRNQYREEINGFYNDDGTKINPDSVPILCIICLKHQIDDWDENLLCLMNRNDQLNEPDFKCGAFENIC
;
A
#
# COMPACT_ATOMS: atom_id res chain seq x y z
N MET A 1 9.83 4.48 -31.52
CA MET A 1 8.47 4.38 -30.95
C MET A 1 8.59 4.55 -29.46
N ASN A 2 7.71 5.34 -28.83
CA ASN A 2 7.67 5.40 -27.37
C ASN A 2 6.87 4.21 -26.80
N ALA A 3 6.96 4.00 -25.49
CA ALA A 3 6.25 2.91 -24.82
C ALA A 3 4.74 2.93 -25.08
N GLN A 4 4.13 4.12 -25.10
CA GLN A 4 2.71 4.30 -25.36
C GLN A 4 2.29 3.83 -26.76
N GLN A 5 3.11 4.09 -27.77
CA GLN A 5 2.86 3.68 -29.16
C GLN A 5 2.98 2.17 -29.34
N LEU A 6 3.89 1.52 -28.62
CA LEU A 6 4.01 0.06 -28.62
C LEU A 6 2.82 -0.59 -27.91
N LEU A 7 2.43 -0.08 -26.75
CA LEU A 7 1.27 -0.55 -25.99
C LEU A 7 -0.02 -0.45 -26.82
N ASN A 8 -0.23 0.69 -27.49
CA ASN A 8 -1.38 0.91 -28.37
C ASN A 8 -1.41 -0.04 -29.58
N GLY A 9 -0.26 -0.60 -29.98
CA GLY A 9 -0.17 -1.63 -31.03
C GLY A 9 -0.40 -3.05 -30.52
N ILE A 10 0.00 -3.35 -29.28
CA ILE A 10 -0.09 -4.68 -28.67
C ILE A 10 -1.52 -4.99 -28.23
N LEU A 11 -2.19 -4.04 -27.57
CA LEU A 11 -3.53 -4.25 -26.99
C LEU A 11 -4.59 -4.72 -28.02
N PRO A 12 -4.67 -4.16 -29.25
CA PRO A 12 -5.61 -4.64 -30.25
C PRO A 12 -5.35 -6.08 -30.71
N ILE A 13 -4.07 -6.47 -30.78
CA ILE A 13 -3.67 -7.83 -31.15
C ILE A 13 -4.12 -8.81 -30.07
N LEU A 14 -3.88 -8.47 -28.79
CA LEU A 14 -4.36 -9.25 -27.64
C LEU A 14 -5.89 -9.36 -27.65
N HIS A 15 -6.60 -8.25 -27.90
CA HIS A 15 -8.05 -8.26 -28.00
C HIS A 15 -8.57 -9.12 -29.16
N SER A 16 -7.83 -9.23 -30.27
CA SER A 16 -8.23 -10.05 -31.42
C SER A 16 -8.17 -11.56 -31.17
N VAL A 17 -7.35 -12.00 -30.22
CA VAL A 17 -7.17 -13.43 -29.85
C VAL A 17 -7.86 -13.81 -28.54
N LYS A 18 -8.66 -12.90 -27.96
CA LYS A 18 -9.25 -13.05 -26.62
C LYS A 18 -10.15 -14.30 -26.42
N GLU A 19 -10.69 -14.87 -27.50
CA GLU A 19 -11.54 -16.07 -27.45
C GLU A 19 -10.78 -17.35 -27.86
N ASP A 20 -9.52 -17.24 -28.26
CA ASP A 20 -8.70 -18.35 -28.75
C ASP A 20 -7.73 -18.83 -27.65
N LYS A 21 -8.15 -19.89 -26.96
CA LYS A 21 -7.43 -20.45 -25.81
C LYS A 21 -6.00 -20.89 -26.13
N GLU A 22 -5.74 -21.48 -27.30
CA GLU A 22 -4.39 -21.95 -27.64
C GLU A 22 -3.44 -20.77 -27.91
N LYS A 23 -3.93 -19.72 -28.57
CA LYS A 23 -3.13 -18.51 -28.81
C LYS A 23 -2.87 -17.74 -27.52
N LEU A 24 -3.87 -17.62 -26.65
CA LEU A 24 -3.70 -17.00 -25.34
C LEU A 24 -2.69 -17.75 -24.48
N GLN A 25 -2.73 -19.09 -24.49
CA GLN A 25 -1.75 -19.88 -23.74
C GLN A 25 -0.33 -19.64 -24.25
N ARG A 26 -0.12 -19.63 -25.58
CA ARG A 26 1.21 -19.38 -26.15
C ARG A 26 1.73 -17.97 -25.85
N ILE A 27 0.84 -16.98 -25.83
CA ILE A 27 1.19 -15.60 -25.47
C ILE A 27 1.52 -15.52 -23.97
N LEU A 28 0.75 -16.18 -23.13
CA LEU A 28 0.99 -16.26 -21.69
C LEU A 28 2.34 -16.94 -21.40
N ASP A 29 2.61 -18.09 -22.02
CA ASP A 29 3.88 -18.81 -21.85
C ASP A 29 5.07 -17.93 -22.28
N PHE A 30 4.96 -17.22 -23.41
CA PHE A 30 5.99 -16.29 -23.87
C PHE A 30 6.19 -15.11 -22.90
N LEU A 31 5.08 -14.53 -22.41
CA LEU A 31 5.16 -13.43 -21.44
C LEU A 31 5.80 -13.89 -20.14
N LEU A 32 5.50 -15.11 -19.67
CA LEU A 32 6.05 -15.67 -18.44
C LEU A 32 7.54 -16.04 -18.55
N ASP A 33 7.98 -16.58 -19.69
CA ASP A 33 9.37 -17.02 -19.89
C ASP A 33 10.32 -15.87 -20.28
N GLU A 34 9.89 -14.95 -21.13
CA GLU A 34 10.79 -13.98 -21.79
C GLU A 34 10.67 -12.54 -21.27
N ILE A 35 9.55 -12.18 -20.63
CA ILE A 35 9.25 -10.78 -20.25
C ILE A 35 9.00 -10.65 -18.75
N TYR A 36 8.35 -11.63 -18.14
CA TYR A 36 8.08 -11.67 -16.72
C TYR A 36 9.35 -12.12 -15.99
N GLU A 37 10.20 -11.16 -15.63
CA GLU A 37 11.18 -11.39 -14.59
C GLU A 37 10.40 -11.59 -13.29
N LYS A 38 10.32 -12.85 -12.83
CA LYS A 38 9.96 -13.14 -11.44
C LYS A 38 10.99 -12.39 -10.61
N THR A 39 10.62 -11.22 -10.09
CA THR A 39 11.40 -10.54 -9.07
C THR A 39 11.70 -11.62 -8.04
N VAL A 40 12.98 -11.90 -7.84
CA VAL A 40 13.38 -12.67 -6.66
C VAL A 40 12.88 -11.78 -5.53
N GLU A 41 11.71 -12.11 -4.98
CA GLU A 41 11.18 -11.48 -3.79
C GLU A 41 12.23 -11.77 -2.73
N GLU A 42 13.17 -10.85 -2.54
CA GLU A 42 13.97 -10.81 -1.32
C GLU A 42 12.93 -10.71 -0.22
N GLU A 43 12.81 -11.78 0.59
CA GLU A 43 11.87 -11.79 1.70
C GLU A 43 12.12 -10.53 2.52
N PRO A 44 11.12 -9.64 2.65
CA PRO A 44 11.37 -8.33 3.19
C PRO A 44 11.83 -8.49 4.65
N GLU A 45 12.97 -7.90 4.98
CA GLU A 45 13.52 -8.01 6.34
C GLU A 45 12.62 -7.26 7.31
N VAL A 46 11.82 -8.01 8.07
CA VAL A 46 10.93 -7.46 9.10
C VAL A 46 11.77 -6.93 10.27
N PRO A 47 11.68 -5.63 10.61
CA PRO A 47 12.39 -5.07 11.76
C PRO A 47 11.98 -5.77 13.06
N GLU A 48 12.93 -5.94 13.99
CA GLU A 48 12.74 -6.71 15.23
C GLU A 48 11.48 -6.28 16.01
N LYS A 49 11.20 -4.98 16.05
CA LYS A 49 10.02 -4.38 16.71
C LYS A 49 8.70 -4.97 16.21
N TYR A 50 8.61 -5.31 14.92
CA TYR A 50 7.38 -5.74 14.27
C TYR A 50 7.28 -7.26 14.10
N ARG A 51 8.34 -8.03 14.41
CA ARG A 51 8.35 -9.48 14.15
C ARG A 51 7.22 -10.24 14.83
N GLU A 52 7.06 -10.05 16.13
CA GLU A 52 6.00 -10.77 16.88
C GLU A 52 4.59 -10.29 16.47
N LEU A 53 4.45 -9.00 16.15
CA LEU A 53 3.21 -8.43 15.64
C LEU A 53 2.83 -9.03 14.28
N VAL A 54 3.75 -9.00 13.32
CA VAL A 54 3.53 -9.53 11.97
C VAL A 54 3.19 -11.02 12.03
N LYS A 55 3.88 -11.75 12.90
CA LYS A 55 3.63 -13.18 13.15
C LYS A 55 2.26 -13.47 13.76
N SER A 56 1.80 -12.67 14.73
CA SER A 56 0.46 -12.82 15.30
C SER A 56 -0.62 -12.48 14.28
N VAL A 57 -0.48 -11.34 13.61
CA VAL A 57 -1.41 -10.87 12.57
C VAL A 57 -1.51 -11.89 11.44
N ALA A 58 -0.39 -12.41 10.93
CA ALA A 58 -0.37 -13.44 9.89
C ALA A 58 -1.18 -14.69 10.28
N ARG A 59 -1.12 -15.13 11.54
CA ARG A 59 -1.93 -16.27 12.03
C ARG A 59 -3.41 -15.91 12.14
N ASN A 60 -3.70 -14.72 12.64
CA ASN A 60 -5.06 -14.25 12.84
C ASN A 60 -5.79 -14.12 11.49
N ILE A 61 -5.14 -13.53 10.48
CA ILE A 61 -5.70 -13.44 9.13
C ILE A 61 -5.86 -14.81 8.48
N ASP A 62 -4.97 -15.77 8.78
CA ASP A 62 -5.11 -17.15 8.29
C ASP A 62 -6.33 -17.87 8.91
N CYS A 63 -6.74 -17.45 10.11
CA CYS A 63 -7.94 -17.93 10.78
C CYS A 63 -9.23 -17.21 10.32
N GLY A 64 -9.14 -16.26 9.39
CA GLY A 64 -10.29 -15.49 8.90
C GLY A 64 -10.67 -14.29 9.78
N LEU A 65 -9.73 -13.81 10.60
CA LEU A 65 -9.90 -12.58 11.40
C LEU A 65 -9.37 -11.37 10.64
N VAL A 66 -10.09 -10.26 10.69
CA VAL A 66 -9.58 -8.95 10.31
C VAL A 66 -8.82 -8.38 11.51
N CYS A 67 -7.61 -7.89 11.29
CA CYS A 67 -6.77 -7.31 12.34
C CYS A 67 -6.71 -5.80 12.16
N PHE A 68 -7.07 -5.07 13.20
CA PHE A 68 -6.88 -3.62 13.31
C PHE A 68 -5.64 -3.37 14.16
N ILE A 69 -4.71 -2.58 13.67
CA ILE A 69 -3.40 -2.37 14.28
C ILE A 69 -3.24 -0.88 14.58
N ASN A 70 -2.95 -0.55 15.83
CA ASN A 70 -2.52 0.80 16.20
C ASN A 70 -1.01 0.94 15.89
N PRO A 71 -0.60 1.81 14.93
CA PRO A 71 0.80 1.92 14.52
C PRO A 71 1.71 2.51 15.61
N GLU A 72 1.14 3.23 16.58
CA GLU A 72 1.88 3.88 17.67
C GLU A 72 2.10 2.94 18.86
N THR A 73 1.04 2.26 19.31
CA THR A 73 1.09 1.36 20.48
C THR A 73 1.42 -0.09 20.11
N LEU A 74 1.27 -0.46 18.83
CA LEU A 74 1.32 -1.84 18.32
C LEU A 74 0.24 -2.75 18.91
N GLU A 75 -0.82 -2.18 19.48
CA GLU A 75 -1.99 -2.93 19.91
C GLU A 75 -2.74 -3.47 18.69
N VAL A 76 -3.31 -4.66 18.85
CA VAL A 76 -4.09 -5.33 17.80
C VAL A 76 -5.45 -5.68 18.36
N GLU A 77 -6.50 -5.36 17.61
CA GLU A 77 -7.84 -5.87 17.82
C GLU A 77 -8.23 -6.77 16.66
N GLU A 78 -8.61 -8.01 16.96
CA GLU A 78 -9.02 -8.98 15.96
C GLU A 78 -10.52 -9.23 15.96
N ILE A 79 -11.14 -9.09 14.79
CA ILE A 79 -12.58 -9.26 14.62
C ILE A 79 -12.82 -10.28 13.50
N PRO A 80 -13.63 -11.32 13.71
CA PRO A 80 -13.97 -12.25 12.64
C PRO A 80 -14.59 -11.52 11.45
N LYS A 81 -14.08 -11.77 10.24
CA LYS A 81 -14.58 -11.11 9.02
C LYS A 81 -16.09 -11.30 8.83
N THR A 82 -16.59 -12.47 9.20
CA THR A 82 -18.02 -12.79 9.16
C THR A 82 -18.89 -11.88 10.04
N MET A 83 -18.36 -11.35 11.14
CA MET A 83 -19.08 -10.37 11.97
C MET A 83 -19.13 -8.99 11.33
N LEU A 84 -18.06 -8.59 10.63
CA LEU A 84 -18.00 -7.31 9.92
C LEU A 84 -18.87 -7.30 8.66
N ASP A 85 -18.95 -8.42 7.95
CA ASP A 85 -19.75 -8.56 6.73
C ASP A 85 -21.27 -8.59 7.01
N ASP A 86 -21.69 -9.14 8.16
CA ASP A 86 -23.10 -9.15 8.59
C ASP A 86 -23.26 -8.77 10.08
N PRO A 87 -23.10 -7.48 10.42
CA PRO A 87 -23.23 -7.01 11.80
C PRO A 87 -24.65 -7.21 12.37
N PHE A 88 -25.68 -7.19 11.50
CA PHE A 88 -27.08 -7.31 11.91
C PHE A 88 -27.49 -8.76 12.19
N GLY A 89 -27.05 -9.71 11.36
CA GLY A 89 -27.28 -11.13 11.60
C GLY A 89 -26.64 -11.62 12.89
N TYR A 90 -25.49 -11.06 13.26
CA TYR A 90 -24.78 -11.39 14.49
C TYR A 90 -25.44 -10.81 15.75
N LYS A 91 -25.91 -9.55 15.70
CA LYS A 91 -26.64 -8.89 16.81
C LYS A 91 -28.02 -9.50 17.10
N MET A 92 -28.59 -10.23 16.16
CA MET A 92 -29.88 -10.91 16.31
C MET A 92 -29.77 -12.34 16.85
N ASP A 93 -28.55 -12.83 17.14
CA ASP A 93 -28.33 -14.13 17.78
C ASP A 93 -28.77 -14.08 19.25
N PRO A 94 -29.82 -14.83 19.66
CA PRO A 94 -30.32 -14.84 21.04
C PRO A 94 -29.30 -15.37 22.08
N GLY A 95 -28.14 -15.89 21.64
CA GLY A 95 -27.05 -16.31 22.51
C GLY A 95 -25.99 -15.23 22.85
N MET A 96 -26.02 -14.06 22.20
CA MET A 96 -25.07 -12.96 22.44
C MET A 96 -25.72 -11.85 23.28
N ASN A 97 -24.99 -11.35 24.29
CA ASN A 97 -25.45 -10.19 25.06
C ASN A 97 -25.52 -8.98 24.13
N ASN A 98 -26.66 -8.30 24.15
CA ASN A 98 -27.00 -7.15 23.31
C ASN A 98 -26.32 -5.85 23.76
N ASP A 99 -25.23 -5.98 24.53
CA ASP A 99 -24.44 -4.84 24.96
C ASP A 99 -23.83 -4.26 23.69
N GLU A 100 -23.95 -2.94 23.50
CA GLU A 100 -23.34 -2.21 22.40
C GLU A 100 -21.83 -2.44 22.45
N GLN A 101 -21.35 -3.48 21.77
CA GLN A 101 -19.93 -3.73 21.57
C GLN A 101 -19.41 -2.61 20.67
N THR A 102 -18.94 -1.54 21.29
CA THR A 102 -18.03 -0.59 20.67
C THR A 102 -16.70 -1.30 20.49
N TYR A 103 -16.17 -1.28 19.27
CA TYR A 103 -14.86 -1.87 19.00
C TYR A 103 -13.77 -0.92 19.47
N ILE A 104 -12.69 -1.46 20.03
CA ILE A 104 -11.60 -0.66 20.62
C ILE A 104 -10.94 0.21 19.54
N TYR A 105 -10.81 -0.30 18.32
CA TYR A 105 -10.20 0.42 17.20
C TYR A 105 -10.96 1.69 16.82
N GLU A 106 -12.26 1.80 17.15
CA GLU A 106 -13.06 3.00 16.91
C GLU A 106 -12.62 4.18 17.81
N GLU A 107 -11.90 3.90 18.89
CA GLU A 107 -11.32 4.91 19.78
C GLU A 107 -9.91 5.35 19.34
N TRP A 108 -9.30 4.68 18.37
CA TRP A 108 -7.97 5.02 17.88
C TRP A 108 -8.00 6.15 16.84
N ASP A 109 -7.15 7.16 17.04
CA ASP A 109 -7.00 8.27 16.09
C ASP A 109 -6.46 7.81 14.72
N THR A 110 -5.68 6.73 14.70
CA THR A 110 -5.10 6.15 13.48
C THR A 110 -4.93 4.65 13.66
N TYR A 111 -5.33 3.89 12.65
CA TYR A 111 -5.19 2.44 12.64
C TYR A 111 -4.96 1.91 11.23
N ILE A 112 -4.35 0.73 11.14
CA ILE A 112 -4.10 0.01 9.90
C ILE A 112 -4.93 -1.28 9.93
N THR A 113 -5.66 -1.54 8.86
CA THR A 113 -6.49 -2.75 8.75
C THR A 113 -5.81 -3.76 7.85
N VAL A 114 -5.68 -5.01 8.33
CA VAL A 114 -5.16 -6.13 7.56
C VAL A 114 -6.24 -7.20 7.47
N GLU A 115 -6.66 -7.51 6.24
CA GLU A 115 -7.74 -8.47 5.99
C GLU A 115 -7.25 -9.89 5.67
N PRO A 116 -8.08 -10.92 5.97
CA PRO A 116 -7.88 -12.28 5.45
C PRO A 116 -7.68 -12.30 3.94
N ARG A 117 -6.65 -13.01 3.50
CA ARG A 117 -6.31 -13.14 2.09
C ARG A 117 -7.48 -13.75 1.32
N GLU A 118 -7.82 -13.13 0.20
CA GLU A 118 -8.83 -13.66 -0.69
C GLU A 118 -8.40 -15.02 -1.27
N SER A 119 -9.37 -15.76 -1.80
CA SER A 119 -9.12 -17.07 -2.40
C SER A 119 -8.02 -16.99 -3.47
N HIS A 120 -8.03 -15.95 -4.33
CA HIS A 120 -7.06 -15.82 -5.42
C HIS A 120 -5.61 -15.66 -4.92
N GLN A 121 -5.37 -14.85 -3.88
CA GLN A 121 -4.05 -14.71 -3.26
C GLN A 121 -3.60 -16.00 -2.59
N SER A 122 -4.54 -16.68 -1.92
CA SER A 122 -4.28 -17.98 -1.28
C SER A 122 -3.86 -19.06 -2.29
N PHE A 123 -4.35 -19.02 -3.53
CA PHE A 123 -3.88 -19.90 -4.61
C PHE A 123 -2.42 -19.65 -4.97
N GLY A 124 -2.00 -18.39 -5.11
CA GLY A 124 -0.61 -18.04 -5.45
C GLY A 124 0.39 -18.58 -4.43
N ILE A 125 0.02 -18.57 -3.14
CA ILE A 125 0.84 -19.18 -2.07
C ILE A 125 0.95 -20.69 -2.26
N MET A 126 -0.14 -21.37 -2.62
CA MET A 126 -0.13 -22.82 -2.89
C MET A 126 0.75 -23.18 -4.08
N GLU A 127 0.66 -22.42 -5.19
CA GLU A 127 1.48 -22.64 -6.38
C GLU A 127 2.97 -22.42 -6.08
N SER A 128 3.28 -21.34 -5.37
CA SER A 128 4.66 -21.02 -4.97
C SER A 128 5.28 -22.10 -4.10
N PHE A 129 4.51 -22.70 -3.18
CA PHE A 129 4.99 -23.84 -2.39
C PHE A 129 5.28 -25.06 -3.26
N ILE A 130 4.36 -25.39 -4.17
CA ILE A 130 4.49 -26.53 -5.07
C ILE A 130 5.76 -26.39 -5.93
N ASP A 131 6.12 -25.16 -6.31
CA ASP A 131 7.32 -24.92 -7.10
C ASP A 131 8.63 -25.22 -6.38
N GLN A 132 8.65 -25.05 -5.06
CA GLN A 132 9.82 -25.33 -4.22
C GLN A 132 9.96 -26.81 -3.85
N LEU A 133 8.96 -27.65 -4.15
CA LEU A 133 9.00 -29.07 -3.84
C LEU A 133 9.92 -29.85 -4.78
N ASN A 134 10.90 -30.53 -4.19
CA ASN A 134 11.81 -31.43 -4.92
C ASN A 134 11.15 -32.76 -5.34
N ASP A 135 10.14 -33.23 -4.61
CA ASP A 135 9.43 -34.48 -4.93
C ASP A 135 8.46 -34.27 -6.09
N LYS A 136 8.86 -34.73 -7.29
CA LYS A 136 8.06 -34.66 -8.52
C LYS A 136 6.71 -35.36 -8.41
N THR A 137 6.61 -36.44 -7.63
CA THR A 137 5.36 -37.19 -7.47
C THR A 137 4.35 -36.38 -6.66
N LEU A 138 4.82 -35.79 -5.56
CA LEU A 138 4.01 -34.93 -4.70
C LEU A 138 3.64 -33.62 -5.41
N LYS A 139 4.61 -32.99 -6.09
CA LYS A 139 4.39 -31.80 -6.94
C LYS A 139 3.26 -32.03 -7.95
N ASN A 140 3.32 -33.13 -8.72
CA ASN A 140 2.27 -33.46 -9.69
C ASN A 140 0.90 -33.73 -9.03
N LYS A 141 0.85 -34.35 -7.85
CA LYS A 141 -0.41 -34.56 -7.13
C LYS A 141 -1.03 -33.24 -6.67
N LEU A 142 -0.22 -32.32 -6.17
CA LEU A 142 -0.67 -31.02 -5.70
C LEU A 142 -1.10 -30.11 -6.86
N LEU A 143 -0.35 -30.08 -7.97
CA LEU A 143 -0.75 -29.36 -9.19
C LEU A 143 -2.11 -29.85 -9.70
N ASN A 144 -2.28 -31.17 -9.81
CA ASN A 144 -3.55 -31.77 -10.20
C ASN A 144 -4.69 -31.42 -9.22
N ALA A 145 -4.41 -31.27 -7.93
CA ALA A 145 -5.41 -30.87 -6.95
C ALA A 145 -5.88 -29.44 -7.16
N LEU A 146 -4.97 -28.51 -7.49
CA LEU A 146 -5.29 -27.11 -7.76
C LEU A 146 -6.07 -26.90 -9.06
N SER A 147 -5.82 -27.71 -10.11
CA SER A 147 -6.55 -27.61 -11.38
C SER A 147 -7.95 -28.25 -11.38
N ASN A 148 -8.39 -28.85 -10.28
CA ASN A 148 -9.63 -29.62 -10.19
C ASN A 148 -10.72 -28.94 -9.35
N ARG A 149 -11.95 -29.49 -9.36
CA ARG A 149 -13.04 -29.01 -8.49
C ARG A 149 -12.67 -29.13 -7.01
N LYS A 150 -12.97 -28.09 -6.22
CA LYS A 150 -12.64 -27.95 -4.79
C LYS A 150 -11.13 -27.99 -4.51
N PRO A 151 -10.36 -27.10 -5.13
CA PRO A 151 -8.90 -27.16 -5.10
C PRO A 151 -8.32 -27.03 -3.69
N PHE A 152 -8.82 -26.10 -2.87
CA PHE A 152 -8.39 -25.94 -1.47
C PHE A 152 -8.56 -27.21 -0.62
N ALA A 153 -9.75 -27.84 -0.70
CA ALA A 153 -10.03 -29.05 0.08
C ALA A 153 -9.16 -30.22 -0.36
N ASN A 154 -8.94 -30.37 -1.67
CA ASN A 154 -8.10 -31.44 -2.21
C ASN A 154 -6.63 -31.23 -1.87
N PHE A 155 -6.12 -30.01 -2.03
CA PHE A 155 -4.76 -29.63 -1.66
C PHE A 155 -4.52 -29.91 -0.18
N LYS A 156 -5.40 -29.40 0.70
CA LYS A 156 -5.32 -29.63 2.15
C LYS A 156 -5.25 -31.12 2.46
N ARG A 157 -6.16 -31.93 1.93
CA ARG A 157 -6.18 -33.39 2.16
C ARG A 157 -4.86 -34.07 1.78
N ILE A 158 -4.24 -33.67 0.67
CA ILE A 158 -2.95 -34.23 0.22
C ILE A 158 -1.83 -33.80 1.18
N VAL A 159 -1.75 -32.52 1.51
CA VAL A 159 -0.74 -32.00 2.44
C VAL A 159 -0.85 -32.66 3.80
N GLU A 160 -2.06 -32.75 4.36
CA GLU A 160 -2.31 -33.33 5.69
C GLU A 160 -1.93 -34.81 5.79
N SER A 161 -2.01 -35.55 4.68
CA SER A 161 -1.64 -36.96 4.61
C SER A 161 -0.19 -37.22 4.19
N SER A 162 0.59 -36.15 3.98
CA SER A 162 1.97 -36.23 3.50
C SER A 162 2.98 -35.80 4.56
N SER A 163 4.25 -36.16 4.35
CA SER A 163 5.36 -35.71 5.19
C SER A 163 5.68 -34.22 5.04
N CYS A 164 5.22 -33.55 3.99
CA CYS A 164 5.48 -32.12 3.77
C CYS A 164 4.52 -31.21 4.56
N ARG A 165 3.67 -31.77 5.44
CA ARG A 165 2.69 -31.02 6.22
C ARG A 165 3.33 -29.84 6.96
N GLN A 166 4.38 -30.09 7.74
CA GLN A 166 5.04 -29.04 8.52
C GLN A 166 5.69 -28.00 7.61
N ALA A 167 6.41 -28.46 6.58
CA ALA A 167 7.02 -27.57 5.58
C ALA A 167 6.00 -26.65 4.88
N TRP A 168 4.78 -27.15 4.62
CA TRP A 168 3.69 -26.32 4.09
C TRP A 168 3.24 -25.26 5.08
N PHE A 169 3.02 -25.61 6.36
CA PHE A 169 2.58 -24.64 7.36
C PHE A 169 3.64 -23.58 7.61
N ASP A 170 4.92 -23.98 7.71
CA ASP A 170 6.03 -23.06 7.88
C ASP A 170 6.15 -22.13 6.66
N PHE A 171 6.11 -22.68 5.45
CA PHE A 171 6.15 -21.89 4.21
C PHE A 171 4.99 -20.90 4.13
N LYS A 172 3.77 -21.38 4.38
CA LYS A 172 2.57 -20.54 4.33
C LYS A 172 2.64 -19.42 5.36
N GLN A 173 3.07 -19.73 6.58
CA GLN A 173 3.25 -18.76 7.64
C GLN A 173 4.27 -17.69 7.26
N CYS A 174 5.47 -18.08 6.81
CA CYS A 174 6.49 -17.12 6.36
C CYS A 174 5.97 -16.23 5.21
N ARG A 175 5.23 -16.81 4.26
CA ARG A 175 4.64 -16.04 3.16
C ARG A 175 3.57 -15.06 3.61
N LEU A 176 2.72 -15.44 4.56
CA LEU A 176 1.75 -14.52 5.13
C LEU A 176 2.43 -13.41 5.94
N GLU A 177 3.47 -13.73 6.72
CA GLU A 177 4.27 -12.74 7.46
C GLU A 177 4.90 -11.70 6.52
N ALA A 178 5.53 -12.16 5.42
CA ALA A 178 6.11 -11.26 4.42
C ALA A 178 5.05 -10.30 3.84
N GLN A 179 3.90 -10.83 3.41
CA GLN A 179 2.83 -10.02 2.84
C GLN A 179 2.21 -9.04 3.85
N VAL A 180 2.03 -9.47 5.10
CA VAL A 180 1.53 -8.60 6.18
C VAL A 180 2.50 -7.47 6.45
N TRP A 181 3.80 -7.75 6.45
CA TRP A 181 4.81 -6.73 6.64
C TRP A 181 4.86 -5.74 5.46
N GLU A 182 4.78 -6.21 4.21
CA GLU A 182 4.71 -5.33 3.03
C GLU A 182 3.52 -4.36 3.12
N GLU A 183 2.35 -4.89 3.46
CA GLU A 183 1.12 -4.10 3.66
C GLU A 183 1.30 -3.10 4.80
N LEU A 184 1.81 -3.54 5.96
CA LEU A 184 2.04 -2.67 7.11
C LEU A 184 3.08 -1.59 6.81
N ALA A 185 4.19 -1.93 6.16
CA ALA A 185 5.25 -0.99 5.83
C ALA A 185 4.77 0.09 4.85
N HIS A 186 4.00 -0.30 3.82
CA HIS A 186 3.40 0.63 2.88
C HIS A 186 2.42 1.60 3.58
N GLU A 187 1.57 1.08 4.47
CA GLU A 187 0.63 1.92 5.22
C GLU A 187 1.35 2.87 6.20
N LEU A 188 2.40 2.41 6.87
CA LEU A 188 3.24 3.27 7.72
C LEU A 188 3.89 4.40 6.91
N GLU A 189 4.44 4.10 5.73
CA GLU A 189 5.02 5.09 4.83
C GLU A 189 3.97 6.11 4.37
N ASN A 190 2.77 5.66 4.01
CA ASN A 190 1.66 6.55 3.63
C ASN A 190 1.26 7.49 4.77
N LEU A 191 1.18 6.99 6.01
CA LEU A 191 0.87 7.81 7.18
C LEU A 191 1.95 8.87 7.43
N GLU A 192 3.22 8.52 7.28
CA GLU A 192 4.33 9.47 7.40
C GLU A 192 4.30 10.53 6.29
N ASN A 193 4.06 10.12 5.04
CA ASN A 193 3.96 11.03 3.90
C ASN A 193 2.80 12.01 4.06
N ASN A 194 1.62 11.53 4.47
CA ASN A 194 0.47 12.38 4.74
C ASN A 194 0.78 13.38 5.86
N ARG A 195 1.40 12.93 6.95
CA ARG A 195 1.81 13.80 8.07
C ARG A 195 2.79 14.88 7.62
N ASN A 196 3.73 14.53 6.74
CA ASN A 196 4.68 15.49 6.17
C ASN A 196 4.00 16.50 5.25
N GLN A 197 3.06 16.05 4.41
CA GLN A 197 2.26 16.94 3.56
C GLN A 197 1.48 17.96 4.40
N TYR A 198 0.79 17.53 5.45
CA TYR A 198 0.08 18.45 6.37
C TYR A 198 1.05 19.41 7.07
N ARG A 199 2.26 18.96 7.42
CA ARG A 199 3.27 19.83 8.02
C ARG A 199 3.77 20.90 7.04
N GLU A 200 3.91 20.59 5.76
CA GLU A 200 4.25 21.56 4.71
C GLU A 200 3.09 22.52 4.39
N GLU A 201 1.85 22.07 4.57
CA GLU A 201 0.69 22.95 4.55
C GLU A 201 0.75 23.91 5.75
N ILE A 202 0.84 23.42 6.98
CA ILE A 202 0.85 24.25 8.20
C ILE A 202 2.04 25.22 8.25
N ASN A 203 3.21 24.84 7.74
CA ASN A 203 4.41 25.69 7.72
C ASN A 203 4.43 26.77 6.62
N GLY A 204 3.32 26.97 5.88
CA GLY A 204 3.21 28.02 4.86
C GLY A 204 3.06 29.44 5.42
N PHE A 205 3.38 30.44 4.60
CA PHE A 205 2.92 31.82 4.83
C PHE A 205 1.51 31.96 4.27
N TYR A 206 0.60 32.54 5.05
CA TYR A 206 -0.80 32.71 4.67
C TYR A 206 -1.21 34.17 4.82
N ASN A 207 -2.04 34.64 3.90
CA ASN A 207 -2.73 35.91 4.00
C ASN A 207 -3.84 35.86 5.07
N ASP A 208 -4.37 37.02 5.41
CA ASP A 208 -5.50 37.17 6.34
C ASP A 208 -6.78 36.46 5.87
N ASP A 209 -6.94 36.30 4.57
CA ASP A 209 -8.02 35.52 3.93
C ASP A 209 -7.77 34.00 3.89
N GLY A 210 -6.62 33.53 4.39
CA GLY A 210 -6.24 32.12 4.41
C GLY A 210 -5.63 31.59 3.11
N THR A 211 -5.36 32.45 2.12
CA THR A 211 -4.65 32.04 0.90
C THR A 211 -3.14 31.87 1.16
N LYS A 212 -2.55 30.79 0.63
CA LYS A 212 -1.12 30.50 0.80
C LYS A 212 -0.29 31.46 -0.08
N ILE A 213 0.60 32.22 0.54
CA ILE A 213 1.56 33.10 -0.13
C ILE A 213 2.69 32.24 -0.69
N ASN A 214 2.98 32.41 -1.99
CA ASN A 214 4.15 31.78 -2.60
C ASN A 214 5.40 32.68 -2.41
N PRO A 215 6.36 32.31 -1.54
CA PRO A 215 7.56 33.12 -1.30
C PRO A 215 8.48 33.25 -2.51
N ASP A 216 8.39 32.31 -3.47
CA ASP A 216 9.20 32.29 -4.69
C ASP A 216 8.61 33.15 -5.82
N SER A 217 7.42 33.73 -5.61
CA SER A 217 6.86 34.72 -6.52
C SER A 217 7.61 36.04 -6.36
N VAL A 218 8.68 36.23 -7.14
CA VAL A 218 9.58 37.39 -7.05
C VAL A 218 9.43 38.27 -8.29
N PRO A 219 8.96 39.52 -8.16
CA PRO A 219 8.94 40.48 -9.26
C PRO A 219 10.35 40.78 -9.79
N ILE A 220 10.48 41.04 -11.09
CA ILE A 220 11.77 41.34 -11.75
C ILE A 220 12.53 42.47 -11.05
N LEU A 221 11.81 43.49 -10.56
CA LEU A 221 12.40 44.61 -9.82
C LEU A 221 13.11 44.16 -8.53
N CYS A 222 12.61 43.12 -7.85
CA CYS A 222 13.23 42.59 -6.63
C CYS A 222 14.50 41.79 -6.94
N ILE A 223 14.56 41.09 -8.08
CA ILE A 223 15.73 40.27 -8.47
C ILE A 223 17.00 41.15 -8.57
N ILE A 224 16.85 42.37 -9.07
CA ILE A 224 17.94 43.35 -9.23
C ILE A 224 18.12 44.29 -8.02
N CYS A 225 17.43 44.01 -6.90
CA CYS A 225 17.48 44.83 -5.68
C CYS A 225 18.58 44.33 -4.74
N LEU A 226 19.42 45.25 -4.24
CA LEU A 226 20.50 44.96 -3.29
C LEU A 226 19.95 44.31 -2.01
N LYS A 227 18.84 44.84 -1.48
CA LYS A 227 18.23 44.31 -0.25
C LYS A 227 17.72 42.88 -0.37
N HIS A 228 17.28 42.48 -1.57
CA HIS A 228 16.83 41.10 -1.80
C HIS A 228 18.00 40.10 -1.84
N GLN A 229 19.22 40.58 -2.11
CA GLN A 229 20.43 39.75 -2.12
C GLN A 229 21.06 39.61 -0.72
N ILE A 230 20.54 40.34 0.27
CA ILE A 230 20.98 40.20 1.66
C ILE A 230 20.18 39.06 2.27
N ASP A 231 20.88 38.03 2.75
CA ASP A 231 20.29 36.89 3.47
C ASP A 231 19.92 37.30 4.91
N ASP A 232 19.04 38.30 5.03
CA ASP A 232 18.47 38.79 6.28
C ASP A 232 16.99 38.39 6.33
N TRP A 233 16.63 37.63 7.36
CA TRP A 233 15.29 37.07 7.52
C TRP A 233 14.20 38.15 7.67
N ASP A 234 14.49 39.23 8.40
CA ASP A 234 13.51 40.29 8.67
C ASP A 234 13.26 41.11 7.40
N GLU A 235 14.31 41.45 6.66
CA GLU A 235 14.19 42.13 5.37
C GLU A 235 13.50 41.24 4.31
N ASN A 236 13.78 39.93 4.30
CA ASN A 236 13.13 38.99 3.40
C ASN A 236 11.63 38.85 3.67
N LEU A 237 11.24 38.88 4.96
CA LEU A 237 9.83 38.89 5.36
C LEU A 237 9.12 40.18 4.92
N LEU A 238 9.73 41.34 5.15
CA LEU A 238 9.17 42.63 4.71
C LEU A 238 9.05 42.69 3.17
N CYS A 239 10.04 42.17 2.45
CA CYS A 239 9.99 42.05 1.00
C CYS A 239 8.88 41.12 0.53
N LEU A 240 8.64 40.01 1.24
CA LEU A 240 7.53 39.09 0.94
C LEU A 240 6.17 39.75 1.14
N MET A 241 5.97 40.45 2.26
CA MET A 241 4.72 41.16 2.55
C MET A 241 4.43 42.23 1.49
N ASN A 242 5.42 43.05 1.14
CA ASN A 242 5.24 44.09 0.13
C ASN A 242 4.95 43.54 -1.28
N ARG A 243 5.52 42.38 -1.63
CA ARG A 243 5.19 41.67 -2.89
C ARG A 243 3.75 41.19 -2.90
N ASN A 244 3.31 40.62 -1.79
CA ASN A 244 1.96 40.06 -1.67
C ASN A 244 0.87 41.14 -1.66
N ASP A 245 1.08 42.26 -0.96
CA ASP A 245 0.14 43.41 -0.96
C ASP A 245 -0.17 43.94 -2.37
N GLN A 246 0.77 43.76 -3.30
CA GLN A 246 0.70 44.25 -4.68
C GLN A 246 0.44 43.13 -5.69
N LEU A 247 0.06 41.92 -5.26
CA LEU A 247 -0.06 40.74 -6.13
C LEU A 247 -1.04 40.95 -7.30
N ASN A 248 -2.10 41.73 -7.08
CA ASN A 248 -3.14 42.01 -8.07
C ASN A 248 -2.96 43.37 -8.77
N GLU A 249 -1.89 44.09 -8.47
CA GLU A 249 -1.60 45.39 -9.09
C GLU A 249 -0.93 45.20 -10.46
N PRO A 250 -1.26 46.05 -11.45
CA PRO A 250 -0.69 45.92 -12.80
C PRO A 250 0.81 46.23 -12.85
N ASP A 251 1.31 47.05 -11.93
CA ASP A 251 2.71 47.45 -11.82
C ASP A 251 3.20 47.28 -10.37
N PHE A 252 4.26 46.51 -10.16
CA PHE A 252 4.90 46.38 -8.86
C PHE A 252 5.82 47.59 -8.57
N LYS A 253 5.67 48.21 -7.39
CA LYS A 253 6.46 49.37 -6.97
C LYS A 253 7.01 49.14 -5.55
N CYS A 254 8.32 49.36 -5.37
CA CYS A 254 8.95 49.24 -4.06
C CYS A 254 9.70 50.53 -3.71
N GLY A 255 9.27 51.23 -2.65
CA GLY A 255 9.94 52.45 -2.17
C GLY A 255 11.28 52.19 -1.47
N ALA A 256 11.52 50.94 -1.07
CA ALA A 256 12.78 50.49 -0.48
C ALA A 256 13.75 49.88 -1.50
N PHE A 257 13.45 49.98 -2.81
CA PHE A 257 14.29 49.44 -3.87
C PHE A 257 15.65 50.16 -3.92
N GLU A 258 16.71 49.37 -3.89
CA GLU A 258 18.09 49.84 -4.07
C GLU A 258 18.73 49.03 -5.19
N ASN A 259 19.20 49.71 -6.24
CA ASN A 259 19.77 49.02 -7.40
C ASN A 259 21.16 48.47 -7.06
N ILE A 260 21.43 47.24 -7.48
CA ILE A 260 22.77 46.66 -7.49
C ILE A 260 23.56 47.38 -8.60
N CYS A 261 24.34 48.40 -8.24
CA CYS A 261 25.22 49.12 -9.18
C CYS A 261 26.22 48.20 -9.89
#